data_AF-A0AAJ6K297-F1
#
_entry.id   AF-A0AAJ6K297-F1
#
_cell.length_a   1.000
_cell.length_b   1.000
_cell.length_c   1.000
_cell.angle_alpha   90.00
_cell.angle_beta   90.00
_cell.angle_gamma   90.00
#
_symmetry.space_group_name_H-M   'P 1'
#
loop_
_entity.id
_entity.type
_entity.pdbx_description
1 polymer ?
#
loop_
_entity_poly.entity_id
_entity_poly.type
_entity_poly.pdbx_seq_one_letter_code
_entity_poly.pdbx_strand_id
1 'polypeptide(L)'
;MSGRQLADGLAACIATAEPWPPTLPQFRMMCLGIPPFDAVRADAGQQDGFTRLVWQYLDGHRYRLASAEKADKLLLAAYNRAKEFVMRGGELPAAPVAEIEHQVREAVPATREQVAKHMDDIARELNVAIAAGEPAADADETPEVRHAA
;
A
#
# COMPACT_ATOMS: atom_id res chain seq x y z
N MET A 1 -18.67 -4.88 -25.48
CA MET A 1 -19.09 -3.59 -24.91
C MET A 1 -20.59 -3.65 -24.69
N SER A 2 -21.05 -3.42 -23.46
CA SER A 2 -22.48 -3.51 -23.09
C SER A 2 -23.17 -2.16 -23.15
N GLY A 3 -24.51 -2.16 -23.16
CA GLY A 3 -25.30 -0.92 -23.09
C GLY A 3 -25.06 -0.13 -21.79
N ARG A 4 -24.80 -0.83 -20.67
CA ARG A 4 -24.44 -0.20 -19.40
C ARG A 4 -23.09 0.52 -19.47
N GLN A 5 -22.07 -0.12 -20.05
CA GLN A 5 -20.76 0.49 -20.27
C GLN A 5 -20.84 1.77 -21.11
N LEU A 6 -21.70 1.79 -22.14
CA LEU A 6 -21.95 2.99 -22.94
C LEU A 6 -22.62 4.11 -22.11
N ALA A 7 -23.60 3.76 -21.27
CA ALA A 7 -24.27 4.74 -20.40
C ALA A 7 -23.31 5.32 -19.35
N ASP A 8 -22.49 4.48 -18.72
CA ASP A 8 -21.47 4.89 -17.76
C ASP A 8 -20.43 5.79 -18.42
N GLY A 9 -19.98 5.44 -19.64
CA GLY A 9 -19.07 6.26 -20.43
C GLY A 9 -19.67 7.62 -20.81
N LEU A 10 -20.95 7.68 -21.18
CA LEU A 10 -21.66 8.94 -21.44
C LEU A 10 -21.76 9.81 -20.18
N ALA A 11 -22.09 9.21 -19.03
CA ALA A 11 -22.16 9.93 -17.76
C ALA A 11 -20.79 10.51 -17.36
N ALA A 12 -19.71 9.73 -17.50
CA ALA A 12 -18.35 10.19 -17.25
C ALA A 12 -17.91 11.30 -18.22
N CYS A 13 -18.29 11.17 -19.50
CA CYS A 13 -18.07 12.17 -20.55
C CYS A 13 -18.73 13.51 -20.17
N ILE A 14 -19.99 13.48 -19.72
CA ILE A 14 -20.72 14.68 -19.28
C ILE A 14 -20.10 15.30 -18.02
N ALA A 15 -19.60 14.47 -17.09
CA ALA A 15 -18.98 14.95 -15.86
C ALA A 15 -17.59 15.55 -16.07
N THR A 16 -16.90 15.22 -17.18
CA THR A 16 -15.54 15.66 -17.47
C THR A 16 -15.56 16.83 -18.45
N ALA A 17 -15.07 18.00 -18.04
CA ALA A 17 -15.13 19.21 -18.86
C ALA A 17 -14.02 19.31 -19.93
N GLU A 18 -12.92 18.54 -19.83
CA GLU A 18 -11.72 18.83 -20.61
C GLU A 18 -10.91 17.56 -20.98
N PRO A 19 -10.55 17.36 -22.27
CA PRO A 19 -11.07 18.05 -23.46
C PRO A 19 -12.49 17.57 -23.85
N TRP A 20 -13.36 18.50 -24.30
CA TRP A 20 -14.68 18.18 -24.86
C TRP A 20 -14.80 18.55 -26.35
N PRO A 21 -15.24 17.63 -27.23
CA PRO A 21 -15.54 16.23 -26.94
C PRO A 21 -14.24 15.40 -26.77
N PRO A 22 -14.28 14.29 -26.02
CA PRO A 22 -13.14 13.40 -25.92
C PRO A 22 -12.83 12.74 -27.28
N THR A 23 -11.59 12.33 -27.46
CA THR A 23 -11.22 11.47 -28.60
C THR A 23 -11.90 10.11 -28.50
N LEU A 24 -12.09 9.41 -29.62
CA LEU A 24 -12.69 8.06 -29.60
C LEU A 24 -11.99 7.08 -28.64
N PRO A 25 -10.64 7.03 -28.56
CA PRO A 25 -9.97 6.18 -27.57
C PRO A 25 -10.25 6.61 -26.13
N GLN A 26 -10.35 7.91 -25.84
CA GLN A 26 -10.70 8.42 -24.51
C GLN A 26 -12.13 8.08 -24.13
N PHE A 27 -13.09 8.28 -25.03
CA PHE A 27 -14.48 7.89 -24.79
C PHE A 27 -14.59 6.38 -24.52
N ARG A 28 -13.85 5.57 -25.29
CA ARG A 28 -13.80 4.12 -25.05
C ARG A 28 -13.21 3.78 -23.67
N MET A 29 -12.18 4.49 -23.21
CA MET A 29 -11.65 4.32 -21.84
C MET A 29 -12.72 4.61 -20.80
N MET A 30 -13.48 5.70 -20.97
CA MET A 30 -14.59 6.06 -20.07
C MET A 30 -15.66 4.96 -20.04
N CYS A 31 -16.06 4.42 -21.19
CA CYS A 31 -17.02 3.30 -21.25
C CYS A 31 -16.54 2.03 -20.55
N LEU A 32 -15.22 1.80 -20.52
CA LEU A 32 -14.61 0.65 -19.86
C LEU A 32 -14.29 0.92 -18.39
N GLY A 33 -14.62 2.10 -17.86
CA GLY A 33 -14.31 2.49 -16.48
C GLY A 33 -12.81 2.63 -16.24
N ILE A 34 -12.01 2.94 -17.27
CA ILE A 34 -10.57 3.15 -17.11
C ILE A 34 -10.33 4.61 -16.66
N PRO A 35 -9.86 4.85 -15.42
CA PRO A 35 -9.56 6.18 -14.92
C PRO A 35 -8.32 6.79 -15.61
N PRO A 36 -8.18 8.13 -15.65
CA PRO A 36 -6.97 8.78 -16.13
C PRO A 36 -5.77 8.46 -15.22
N PHE A 37 -4.55 8.58 -15.78
CA PHE A 37 -3.32 8.25 -15.06
C PHE A 37 -3.17 9.01 -13.73
N ASP A 38 -3.52 10.29 -13.69
CA ASP A 38 -3.42 11.09 -12.47
C ASP A 38 -4.35 10.62 -11.35
N ALA A 39 -5.54 10.12 -11.70
CA ALA A 39 -6.46 9.55 -10.71
C ALA A 39 -5.90 8.25 -10.12
N VAL A 40 -5.29 7.38 -10.95
CA VAL A 40 -4.61 6.16 -10.48
C VAL A 40 -3.40 6.51 -9.61
N ARG A 41 -2.66 7.56 -9.96
CA ARG A 41 -1.49 8.04 -9.19
C ARG A 41 -1.90 8.58 -7.83
N ALA A 42 -3.05 9.24 -7.72
CA ALA A 42 -3.58 9.76 -6.47
C ALA A 42 -4.26 8.68 -5.60
N ASP A 43 -4.73 7.57 -6.19
CA ASP A 43 -5.41 6.48 -5.49
C ASP A 43 -4.42 5.56 -4.74
N ALA A 44 -3.97 6.03 -3.58
CA ALA A 44 -3.14 5.24 -2.67
C ALA A 44 -3.88 4.01 -2.09
N GLY A 45 -5.22 4.04 -2.07
CA GLY A 45 -6.05 3.00 -1.46
C GLY A 45 -6.37 1.83 -2.37
N GLN A 46 -6.06 1.92 -3.67
CA GLN A 46 -6.37 0.88 -4.65
C GLN A 46 -7.86 0.50 -4.63
N GLN A 47 -8.73 1.49 -4.50
CA GLN A 47 -10.16 1.26 -4.27
C GLN A 47 -10.83 0.70 -5.53
N ASP A 48 -10.39 1.16 -6.70
CA ASP A 48 -10.93 0.72 -7.98
C ASP A 48 -10.31 -0.60 -8.48
N GLY A 49 -11.10 -1.37 -9.22
CA GLY A 49 -10.64 -2.59 -9.91
C GLY A 49 -9.53 -2.32 -10.90
N PHE A 50 -9.58 -1.20 -11.64
CA PHE A 50 -8.52 -0.84 -12.56
C PHE A 50 -7.22 -0.49 -11.82
N THR A 51 -7.28 0.33 -10.77
CA THR A 51 -6.09 0.65 -9.95
C THR A 51 -5.46 -0.64 -9.41
N ARG A 52 -6.25 -1.58 -8.91
CA ARG A 52 -5.75 -2.88 -8.44
C ARG A 52 -5.05 -3.68 -9.54
N LEU A 53 -5.60 -3.68 -10.76
CA LEU A 53 -4.94 -4.31 -11.91
C LEU A 53 -3.59 -3.65 -12.24
N VAL A 54 -3.50 -2.32 -12.16
CA VAL A 54 -2.23 -1.60 -12.34
C VAL A 54 -1.19 -2.07 -11.32
N TRP A 55 -1.58 -2.21 -10.05
CA TRP A 55 -0.70 -2.69 -9.00
C TRP A 55 -0.27 -4.16 -9.16
N GLN A 56 -1.07 -5.01 -9.82
CA GLN A 56 -0.64 -6.37 -10.18
C GLN A 56 0.49 -6.38 -11.22
N TYR A 57 0.54 -5.38 -12.11
CA TYR A 57 1.63 -5.25 -13.09
C TYR A 57 2.82 -4.44 -12.57
N LEU A 58 2.69 -3.80 -11.40
CA LEU A 58 3.74 -2.99 -10.82
C LEU A 58 4.58 -3.80 -9.84
N ASP A 59 5.90 -3.76 -10.00
CA ASP A 59 6.81 -4.25 -8.96
C ASP A 59 6.82 -3.25 -7.79
N GLY A 60 6.03 -3.57 -6.77
CA GLY A 60 5.87 -2.72 -5.59
C GLY A 60 7.14 -2.53 -4.77
N HIS A 61 8.09 -3.49 -4.79
CA HIS A 61 9.37 -3.31 -4.10
C HIS A 61 10.23 -2.28 -4.84
N ARG A 62 10.38 -2.43 -6.16
CA ARG A 62 11.13 -1.46 -6.99
C ARG A 62 10.50 -0.08 -6.99
N TYR A 63 9.17 0.00 -7.00
CA TYR A 63 8.45 1.27 -6.95
C TYR A 63 8.74 2.03 -5.64
N ARG A 64 8.70 1.35 -4.49
CA ARG A 64 8.93 1.96 -3.16
C ARG A 64 10.36 2.47 -2.96
N LEU A 65 11.35 1.86 -3.61
CA LEU A 65 12.76 2.25 -3.50
C LEU A 65 13.20 3.23 -4.60
N ALA A 66 12.35 3.52 -5.58
CA ALA A 66 12.68 4.41 -6.67
C ALA A 66 12.58 5.89 -6.27
N SER A 67 13.34 6.76 -6.95
CA SER A 67 13.09 8.21 -6.88
C SER A 67 11.72 8.54 -7.47
N ALA A 68 11.15 9.70 -7.10
CA ALA A 68 9.81 10.11 -7.55
C ALA A 68 9.62 10.02 -9.08
N GLU A 69 10.56 10.57 -9.86
CA GLU A 69 10.49 10.49 -11.33
C GLU A 69 10.54 9.06 -11.86
N LYS A 70 11.33 8.19 -11.21
CA LYS A 70 11.46 6.79 -11.63
C LYS A 70 10.22 5.99 -11.22
N ALA A 71 9.64 6.28 -10.06
CA ALA A 71 8.38 5.72 -9.60
C ALA A 71 7.24 6.07 -10.56
N ASP A 72 7.13 7.33 -10.98
CA ASP A 72 6.13 7.76 -11.98
C ASP A 72 6.29 7.02 -13.32
N LYS A 73 7.53 6.83 -13.80
CA LYS A 73 7.79 6.05 -15.03
C LYS A 73 7.39 4.58 -14.88
N LEU A 74 7.64 3.97 -13.72
CA LEU A 74 7.25 2.59 -13.43
C LEU A 74 5.73 2.45 -13.37
N LEU A 75 5.06 3.37 -12.67
CA LEU A 75 3.60 3.40 -12.58
C LEU A 75 2.96 3.62 -13.96
N LEU A 76 3.50 4.53 -14.78
CA LEU A 76 3.01 4.78 -16.13
C LEU A 76 3.15 3.56 -17.04
N ALA A 77 4.24 2.80 -16.92
CA ALA A 77 4.42 1.55 -17.65
C ALA A 77 3.39 0.49 -17.25
N ALA A 78 3.15 0.32 -15.95
CA ALA A 78 2.13 -0.59 -15.43
C ALA A 78 0.71 -0.16 -15.86
N TYR A 79 0.40 1.14 -15.78
CA TYR A 79 -0.86 1.73 -16.23
C TYR A 79 -1.14 1.42 -17.70
N ASN A 80 -0.15 1.67 -18.58
CA ASN A 80 -0.33 1.40 -20.01
C ASN A 80 -0.54 -0.08 -20.31
N ARG A 81 0.09 -0.98 -19.54
CA ARG A 81 -0.11 -2.42 -19.67
C ARG A 81 -1.52 -2.84 -19.25
N ALA A 82 -2.02 -2.32 -18.11
CA ALA A 82 -3.39 -2.57 -17.64
C ALA A 82 -4.42 -2.02 -18.63
N LYS A 83 -4.21 -0.79 -19.12
CA LYS A 83 -5.06 -0.14 -20.12
C LYS A 83 -5.20 -1.00 -21.37
N GLU A 84 -4.08 -1.49 -21.91
CA GLU A 84 -4.09 -2.34 -23.10
C GLU A 84 -4.82 -3.67 -22.85
N PHE A 85 -4.62 -4.29 -21.68
CA PHE A 85 -5.30 -5.52 -21.31
C PHE A 85 -6.84 -5.35 -21.28
N VAL A 86 -7.34 -4.31 -20.61
CA VAL A 86 -8.79 -4.03 -20.54
C VAL A 86 -9.34 -3.63 -21.91
N MET A 87 -8.58 -2.86 -22.69
CA MET A 87 -8.95 -2.52 -24.08
C MET A 87 -9.06 -3.75 -24.99
N ARG A 88 -8.34 -4.84 -24.70
CA ARG A 88 -8.46 -6.13 -25.40
C ARG A 88 -9.60 -7.01 -24.88
N GLY A 89 -10.34 -6.55 -23.88
CA GLY A 89 -11.45 -7.29 -23.27
C GLY A 89 -11.07 -8.11 -22.04
N GLY A 90 -9.90 -7.84 -21.44
CA GLY A 90 -9.53 -8.43 -20.16
C GLY A 90 -10.44 -7.95 -19.03
N GLU A 91 -10.73 -8.84 -18.09
CA GLU A 91 -11.62 -8.57 -16.96
C GLU A 91 -10.87 -7.91 -15.80
N LEU A 92 -11.56 -7.02 -15.08
CA LEU A 92 -10.98 -6.37 -13.91
C LEU A 92 -10.97 -7.32 -12.70
N PRO A 93 -9.96 -7.23 -11.82
CA PRO A 93 -9.93 -7.97 -10.57
C PRO A 93 -11.20 -7.75 -9.74
N ALA A 94 -11.80 -8.85 -9.27
CA ALA A 94 -12.97 -8.81 -8.40
C ALA A 94 -12.69 -7.96 -7.15
N ALA A 95 -13.68 -7.24 -6.63
CA ALA A 95 -13.57 -6.48 -5.38
C ALA A 95 -12.98 -7.37 -4.27
N PRO A 96 -12.07 -6.86 -3.41
CA PRO A 96 -11.51 -7.67 -2.35
C PRO A 96 -12.64 -8.04 -1.39
N VAL A 97 -13.00 -9.32 -1.34
CA VAL A 97 -13.96 -9.84 -0.37
C VAL A 97 -13.15 -10.27 0.84
N ALA A 98 -12.76 -9.30 1.68
CA ALA A 98 -11.94 -9.58 2.85
C ALA A 98 -12.41 -8.73 4.04
N GLU A 99 -13.46 -9.20 4.73
CA GLU A 99 -13.58 -9.04 6.18
C GLU A 99 -12.49 -9.91 6.84
N ILE A 100 -11.22 -9.53 6.71
CA ILE A 100 -10.18 -10.09 7.58
C ILE A 100 -10.13 -9.15 8.76
N GLU A 101 -10.77 -9.52 9.87
CA GLU A 101 -10.63 -8.80 11.13
C GLU A 101 -9.13 -8.65 11.44
N HIS A 102 -8.67 -7.40 11.49
CA HIS A 102 -7.34 -7.09 11.95
C HIS A 102 -7.29 -7.38 13.45
N GLN A 103 -6.86 -8.59 13.82
CA GLN A 103 -6.58 -8.91 15.21
C GLN A 103 -5.33 -8.14 15.64
N VAL A 104 -5.54 -6.96 16.20
CA VAL A 104 -4.52 -6.24 16.95
C VAL A 104 -4.18 -7.11 18.16
N ARG A 105 -3.09 -7.88 18.09
CA ARG A 105 -2.53 -8.49 19.29
C ARG A 105 -1.97 -7.36 20.15
N GLU A 106 -2.56 -7.14 21.31
CA GLU A 106 -1.97 -6.28 22.32
C GLU A 106 -0.57 -6.81 22.65
N ALA A 107 0.44 -5.97 22.45
CA ALA A 107 1.82 -6.32 22.78
C ALA A 107 1.95 -6.30 24.31
N VAL A 108 1.87 -7.47 24.94
CA VAL A 108 2.19 -7.61 26.37
C VAL A 108 3.72 -7.57 26.51
N PRO A 109 4.27 -6.61 27.29
CA PRO A 109 5.71 -6.57 27.53
C PRO A 109 6.17 -7.86 28.23
N ALA A 110 7.28 -8.42 27.77
CA ALA A 110 7.82 -9.66 28.32
C ALA A 110 8.18 -9.48 29.80
N THR A 111 7.88 -10.48 30.62
CA THR A 111 8.29 -10.50 32.02
C THR A 111 9.81 -10.66 32.13
N ARG A 112 10.39 -10.27 33.27
CA ARG A 112 11.84 -10.38 33.52
C ARG A 112 12.38 -11.81 33.33
N GLU A 113 11.60 -12.82 33.73
CA GLU A 113 11.93 -14.23 33.53
C GLU A 113 11.91 -14.65 32.06
N GLN A 114 10.95 -14.14 31.28
CA GLN A 114 10.87 -14.40 29.83
C GLN A 114 12.06 -13.77 29.12
N VAL A 115 12.47 -12.56 29.51
CA VAL A 115 13.67 -11.90 28.97
C VAL A 115 14.93 -12.69 29.28
N ALA A 116 15.11 -13.15 30.52
CA ALA A 116 16.27 -13.97 30.90
C ALA A 116 16.36 -15.26 30.07
N LYS A 117 15.23 -15.97 29.94
CA LYS A 117 15.15 -17.18 29.11
C LYS A 117 15.47 -16.90 27.64
N HIS A 118 14.94 -15.82 27.07
CA HIS A 118 15.24 -15.44 25.69
C HIS A 118 16.72 -15.09 25.50
N MET A 119 17.33 -14.42 26.47
CA MET A 119 18.76 -14.09 26.43
C MET A 119 19.64 -15.36 26.53
N ASP A 120 19.26 -16.33 27.36
CA ASP A 120 19.95 -17.62 27.44
C ASP A 120 19.82 -18.42 26.13
N ASP A 121 18.63 -18.42 25.52
CA ASP A 121 18.37 -19.05 24.23
C ASP A 121 19.24 -18.42 23.13
N ILE A 122 19.28 -17.08 23.08
CA ILE A 122 20.11 -16.32 22.14
C ILE A 122 21.59 -16.58 22.35
N ALA A 123 22.07 -16.58 23.60
CA ALA A 123 23.48 -16.82 23.92
C ALA A 123 23.92 -18.23 23.50
N ARG A 124 23.05 -19.22 23.68
CA ARG A 124 23.26 -20.60 23.24
C ARG A 124 23.29 -20.74 21.72
N GLU A 125 22.37 -20.10 21.01
CA GLU A 125 22.33 -20.14 19.54
C GLU A 125 23.50 -19.40 18.90
N LEU A 126 23.91 -18.28 19.50
CA LEU A 126 25.03 -17.46 19.00
C LEU A 126 26.40 -17.96 19.49
N ASN A 127 26.45 -19.00 20.31
CA ASN A 127 27.66 -19.54 20.94
C ASN A 127 28.51 -18.44 21.62
N VAL A 128 27.83 -17.45 22.22
CA VAL A 128 28.45 -16.35 22.97
C VAL A 128 28.40 -16.73 24.44
N ALA A 129 29.56 -16.94 25.05
CA ALA A 129 29.66 -17.04 26.51
C ALA A 129 29.45 -15.65 27.11
N ILE A 130 28.21 -15.34 27.53
CA ILE A 130 27.96 -14.12 28.29
C ILE A 130 28.52 -14.33 29.69
N ALA A 131 29.64 -13.66 29.99
CA ALA A 131 30.18 -13.58 31.32
C ALA A 131 29.15 -12.89 32.24
N ALA A 132 28.71 -13.59 33.27
CA ALA A 132 27.87 -13.02 34.32
C ALA A 132 28.63 -11.89 35.01
N GLY A 133 28.22 -10.64 34.74
CA GLY A 133 28.62 -9.48 35.51
C GLY A 133 27.73 -9.36 36.75
N GLU A 134 28.37 -9.29 37.91
CA GLU A 134 27.82 -9.18 39.26
C GLU A 134 26.77 -8.06 39.47
N PRO A 135 25.94 -8.17 40.52
CA PRO A 135 24.93 -7.18 40.88
C PRO A 135 25.49 -6.02 41.71
N ALA A 136 24.70 -4.94 41.73
CA ALA A 136 24.64 -3.81 42.67
C ALA A 136 25.21 -2.47 42.18
N ALA A 137 24.33 -1.47 42.07
CA ALA A 137 24.32 -0.34 43.00
C ALA A 137 23.09 0.54 42.71
N ASP A 138 22.39 0.92 43.78
CA ASP A 138 21.34 1.92 43.82
C ASP A 138 21.74 3.22 43.11
N ALA A 139 20.79 3.81 42.38
CA ALA A 139 20.75 5.24 42.12
C ALA A 139 19.27 5.65 42.04
N ASP A 140 18.76 6.03 43.20
CA ASP A 140 17.62 6.91 43.38
C ASP A 140 17.89 8.22 42.61
N GLU A 141 17.08 8.53 41.60
CA GLU A 141 16.92 9.90 41.13
C GLU A 141 15.59 10.04 40.37
N THR A 142 14.55 10.46 41.10
CA THR A 142 13.33 11.02 40.52
C THR A 142 13.64 12.33 39.78
N PRO A 143 13.31 12.49 38.49
CA PRO A 143 13.36 13.79 37.85
C PRO A 143 12.08 14.58 38.13
N GLU A 144 12.25 15.66 38.91
CA GLU A 144 11.25 16.70 39.17
C GLU A 144 10.88 17.43 37.86
N VAL A 145 9.63 17.26 37.39
CA VAL A 145 9.12 17.95 36.19
C VAL A 145 8.69 19.36 36.56
N ARG A 146 9.50 20.36 36.22
CA ARG A 146 9.12 21.78 36.30
C ARG A 146 8.20 22.12 35.13
N HIS A 147 6.94 22.41 35.42
CA HIS A 147 6.02 23.06 34.48
C HIS A 147 6.39 24.55 34.37
N ALA A 148 6.77 24.99 33.17
CA ALA A 148 6.78 26.40 32.81
C ALA A 148 5.37 26.78 32.33
N ALA A 149 4.81 27.81 32.98
CA ALA A 149 3.61 28.53 32.57
C ALA A 149 3.94 29.61 31.54
#